data_AF-A0A830BCQ0-F1
#
_entry.id   AF-A0A830BCQ0-F1
#
_cell.length_a   1.000
_cell.length_b   1.000
_cell.length_c   1.000
_cell.angle_alpha   90.00
_cell.angle_beta   90.00
_cell.angle_gamma   90.00
#
_symmetry.space_group_name_H-M   'P 1'
#
loop_
_entity.id
_entity.type
_entity.pdbx_description
1 polymer ?
#
loop_
_entity_poly.entity_id
_entity_poly.type
_entity_poly.pdbx_seq_one_letter_code
_entity_poly.pdbx_strand_id
1 'polypeptide(L)'
;MTSLRRALFSTVPRLLYSNRTSLVSPRPLHRPVLGSIPHFCSSSESTQSLDIDLSNEESKRRLFNRLLYRSKQRGYLELDLILGKWVEDNIRSMDESGIRSLVHVLDLENPDLWKWLTGQEQPPEPVKANPVFLAVREKVANNLDNHAAPETRATPGQSWVRGWDDFKKGKDSPIAGNQ
;
A
#
# COMPACT_ATOMS: atom_id res chain seq x y z
N MET A 1 -42.37 37.03 -22.16
CA MET A 1 -41.03 36.44 -21.96
C MET A 1 -41.20 35.13 -21.15
N THR A 2 -41.90 34.11 -21.65
CA THR A 2 -41.35 32.93 -22.37
C THR A 2 -40.00 32.44 -21.82
N SER A 3 -39.98 31.33 -21.08
CA SER A 3 -39.40 30.07 -21.60
C SER A 3 -39.65 28.92 -20.61
N LEU A 4 -40.40 27.93 -21.08
CA LEU A 4 -40.55 26.62 -20.47
C LEU A 4 -39.30 25.79 -20.81
N ARG A 5 -38.64 25.22 -19.79
CA ARG A 5 -37.54 24.27 -20.02
C ARG A 5 -38.12 22.92 -20.43
N ARG A 6 -37.79 22.52 -21.65
CA ARG A 6 -38.16 21.28 -22.33
C ARG A 6 -37.28 20.15 -21.79
N ALA A 7 -37.84 19.23 -21.01
CA ALA A 7 -37.19 17.96 -20.66
C ALA A 7 -37.64 16.89 -21.67
N LEU A 8 -36.70 16.36 -22.46
CA LEU A 8 -36.93 15.23 -23.34
C LEU A 8 -36.72 13.95 -22.53
N PHE A 9 -37.81 13.25 -22.20
CA PHE A 9 -37.74 11.88 -21.71
C PHE A 9 -37.52 10.95 -22.91
N SER A 10 -36.33 10.38 -23.06
CA SER A 10 -36.08 9.30 -24.01
C SER A 10 -36.70 8.01 -23.47
N THR A 11 -37.78 7.58 -24.10
CA THR A 11 -38.42 6.27 -23.94
C THR A 11 -37.57 5.18 -24.59
N VAL A 12 -37.21 4.15 -23.82
CA VAL A 12 -36.78 2.86 -24.38
C VAL A 12 -37.68 1.77 -23.80
N PRO A 13 -38.44 1.03 -24.62
CA PRO A 13 -39.32 -0.03 -24.13
C PRO A 13 -38.51 -1.27 -23.77
N ARG A 14 -38.69 -1.75 -22.54
CA ARG A 14 -38.17 -3.04 -22.06
C ARG A 14 -39.13 -4.14 -22.52
N LEU A 15 -38.71 -4.97 -23.47
CA LEU A 15 -39.50 -6.09 -23.96
C LEU A 15 -39.73 -7.12 -22.84
N LEU A 16 -41.00 -7.36 -22.52
CA LEU A 16 -41.47 -8.48 -21.71
C LEU A 16 -41.51 -9.73 -22.60
N TYR A 17 -40.68 -10.73 -22.30
CA TYR A 17 -40.86 -12.07 -22.83
C TYR A 17 -41.66 -12.88 -21.80
N SER A 18 -42.91 -13.17 -22.14
CA SER A 18 -43.72 -14.15 -21.42
C SER A 18 -43.27 -15.55 -21.81
N ASN A 19 -43.16 -16.46 -20.85
CA ASN A 19 -43.42 -17.87 -21.10
C ASN A 19 -44.16 -18.48 -19.90
N ARG A 20 -45.32 -19.07 -20.19
CA ARG A 20 -46.26 -19.67 -19.24
C ARG A 20 -45.89 -21.14 -18.98
N THR A 21 -45.84 -21.48 -17.69
CA THR A 21 -46.32 -22.74 -17.05
C THR A 21 -45.89 -24.10 -17.59
N SER A 22 -45.21 -24.89 -16.74
CA SER A 22 -45.73 -26.22 -16.33
C SER A 22 -45.14 -26.65 -14.99
N LEU A 23 -45.99 -27.24 -14.14
CA LEU A 23 -45.70 -27.81 -12.83
C LEU A 23 -44.73 -29.00 -12.94
N VAL A 24 -43.64 -28.99 -12.18
CA VAL A 24 -42.96 -30.22 -11.72
C VAL A 24 -42.45 -30.01 -10.27
N SER A 25 -42.75 -31.00 -9.45
CA SER A 25 -42.48 -31.17 -8.01
C SER A 25 -41.04 -30.84 -7.57
N PRO A 26 -40.83 -30.18 -6.39
CA PRO A 26 -39.50 -29.97 -5.84
C PRO A 26 -38.99 -31.24 -5.15
N ARG A 27 -37.99 -31.91 -5.72
CA ARG A 27 -37.17 -32.89 -4.99
C ARG A 27 -36.10 -32.14 -4.20
N PRO A 28 -35.94 -32.36 -2.88
CA PRO A 28 -34.88 -31.74 -2.11
C PRO A 28 -33.55 -32.42 -2.48
N LEU A 29 -32.67 -31.69 -3.18
CA LEU A 29 -31.29 -32.09 -3.32
C LEU A 29 -30.59 -31.79 -1.99
N HIS A 30 -30.32 -32.84 -1.23
CA HIS A 30 -29.38 -32.85 -0.12
C HIS A 30 -28.06 -32.19 -0.57
N ARG A 31 -27.72 -31.06 0.05
CA ARG A 31 -26.40 -30.46 -0.04
C ARG A 31 -25.50 -31.21 0.95
N PRO A 32 -24.51 -32.02 0.51
CA PRO A 32 -23.53 -32.53 1.45
C PRO A 32 -22.67 -31.37 1.94
N VAL A 33 -22.84 -31.01 3.21
CA VAL A 33 -21.91 -30.20 3.98
C VAL A 33 -20.74 -31.11 4.32
N LEU A 34 -19.73 -31.17 3.44
CA LEU A 34 -18.41 -31.69 3.80
C LEU A 34 -17.39 -31.17 2.81
N GLY A 35 -16.87 -30.00 3.15
CA GLY A 35 -15.67 -29.42 2.56
C GLY A 35 -14.95 -28.69 3.66
N SER A 36 -14.39 -29.42 4.63
CA SER A 36 -13.32 -28.88 5.47
C SER A 36 -12.16 -28.59 4.54
N ILE A 37 -12.04 -27.34 4.09
CA ILE A 37 -10.77 -26.87 3.55
C ILE A 37 -9.84 -26.81 4.77
N PRO A 38 -8.73 -27.56 4.79
CA PRO A 38 -7.77 -27.39 5.86
C PRO A 38 -7.18 -26.00 5.69
N HIS A 39 -7.57 -25.08 6.56
CA HIS A 39 -6.76 -23.91 6.85
C HIS A 39 -5.44 -24.44 7.41
N PHE A 40 -4.46 -24.61 6.54
CA PHE A 40 -3.07 -24.75 6.95
C PHE A 40 -2.64 -23.38 7.51
N CYS A 41 -3.00 -23.12 8.77
CA CYS A 41 -2.23 -22.23 9.62
C CYS A 41 -0.97 -23.01 10.00
N SER A 42 0.09 -22.84 9.20
CA SER A 42 1.43 -23.23 9.62
C SER A 42 2.04 -22.07 10.38
N SER A 43 1.99 -22.18 11.70
CA SER A 43 2.78 -21.39 12.62
C SER A 43 4.24 -21.82 12.49
N SER A 44 4.98 -21.16 11.61
CA SER A 44 6.44 -21.21 11.60
C SER A 44 6.92 -19.88 11.06
N GLU A 45 7.75 -19.18 11.84
CA GLU A 45 8.52 -18.02 11.40
C GLU A 45 9.33 -18.41 10.16
N SER A 46 8.72 -18.29 8.98
CA SER A 46 9.39 -18.54 7.73
C SER A 46 10.19 -17.28 7.43
N THR A 47 11.48 -17.31 7.74
CA THR A 47 12.45 -16.64 6.88
C THR A 47 12.15 -17.17 5.48
N GLN A 48 11.39 -16.41 4.69
CA GLN A 48 11.11 -16.75 3.31
C GLN A 48 12.47 -16.76 2.61
N SER A 49 13.06 -17.95 2.46
CA SER A 49 14.26 -18.12 1.69
C SER A 49 13.88 -17.84 0.24
N LEU A 50 14.01 -16.58 -0.16
CA LEU A 50 13.90 -16.22 -1.55
C LEU A 50 15.12 -16.82 -2.25
N ASP A 51 14.88 -17.91 -2.97
CA ASP A 51 15.82 -18.41 -3.96
C ASP A 51 15.89 -17.36 -5.08
N ILE A 52 16.86 -16.47 -4.96
CA ILE A 52 17.17 -15.46 -5.97
C ILE A 52 18.04 -16.16 -7.02
N ASP A 53 17.38 -16.72 -8.03
CA ASP A 53 18.07 -17.26 -9.21
C ASP A 53 18.35 -16.11 -10.21
N LEU A 54 19.60 -15.63 -10.22
CA LEU A 54 20.08 -14.66 -11.21
C LEU A 54 20.71 -15.31 -12.45
N SER A 55 20.81 -16.65 -12.51
CA SER A 55 21.52 -17.34 -13.59
C SER A 55 20.77 -17.29 -14.93
N ASN A 56 19.44 -17.25 -14.87
CA ASN A 56 18.58 -17.17 -16.03
C ASN A 56 17.99 -15.76 -16.21
N GLU A 57 18.17 -15.18 -17.39
CA GLU A 57 17.67 -13.85 -17.75
C GLU A 57 16.15 -13.73 -17.62
N GLU A 58 15.41 -14.81 -17.92
CA GLU A 58 13.95 -14.81 -17.77
C GLU A 58 13.52 -14.81 -16.30
N SER A 59 14.18 -15.62 -15.46
CA SER A 59 13.98 -15.64 -14.00
C SER A 59 14.23 -14.27 -13.39
N LYS A 60 15.34 -13.63 -13.77
CA LYS A 60 15.72 -12.27 -13.33
C LYS A 60 14.66 -11.24 -13.69
N ARG A 61 14.17 -11.23 -14.95
CA ARG A 61 13.10 -10.32 -15.39
C ARG A 61 11.81 -10.51 -14.60
N ARG A 62 11.39 -11.75 -14.37
CA ARG A 62 10.18 -12.07 -13.58
C ARG A 62 10.32 -11.56 -12.14
N LEU A 63 11.48 -11.78 -11.52
CA LEU A 63 11.78 -11.30 -10.17
C LEU A 63 11.75 -9.77 -10.10
N PHE A 64 12.37 -9.08 -11.06
CA PHE A 64 12.37 -7.61 -11.12
C PHE A 64 10.97 -7.03 -11.29
N ASN A 65 10.18 -7.60 -12.19
CA ASN A 65 8.79 -7.17 -12.39
C ASN A 65 7.95 -7.38 -11.12
N ARG A 66 8.17 -8.48 -10.40
CA ARG A 66 7.48 -8.76 -9.13
C ARG A 66 7.83 -7.74 -8.05
N LEU A 67 9.12 -7.41 -7.89
CA LEU A 67 9.57 -6.42 -6.91
C LEU A 67 9.08 -5.02 -7.25
N LEU A 68 9.16 -4.64 -8.54
CA LEU A 68 8.66 -3.35 -9.01
C LEU A 68 7.15 -3.23 -8.76
N TYR A 69 6.38 -4.26 -9.08
CA TYR A 69 4.94 -4.29 -8.80
C TYR A 69 4.66 -4.16 -7.29
N ARG A 70 5.33 -4.96 -6.45
CA ARG A 70 5.16 -4.91 -4.98
C ARG A 70 5.51 -3.54 -4.41
N SER A 71 6.49 -2.84 -5.00
CA SER A 71 6.89 -1.50 -4.57
C SER A 71 5.88 -0.39 -4.92
N LYS A 72 4.98 -0.64 -5.88
CA LYS A 72 3.98 0.32 -6.39
C LYS A 72 2.54 0.02 -5.94
N GLN A 73 2.32 -1.04 -5.16
CA GLN A 73 0.98 -1.57 -4.84
C GLN A 73 0.81 -1.75 -3.33
N ARG A 74 1.19 -0.72 -2.56
CA ARG A 74 1.08 -0.75 -1.10
C ARG A 74 -0.17 -0.07 -0.57
N GLY A 75 -0.81 0.79 -1.38
CA GLY A 75 -2.02 1.51 -0.98
C GLY A 75 -1.76 2.88 -0.36
N TYR A 76 -0.48 3.27 -0.23
CA TYR A 76 -0.03 4.63 0.11
C TYR A 76 0.65 5.21 -1.12
N LEU A 77 -0.03 6.15 -1.79
CA LEU A 77 0.44 6.72 -3.05
C LEU A 77 1.82 7.38 -2.89
N GLU A 78 2.07 8.00 -1.75
CA GLU A 78 3.33 8.66 -1.42
C GLU A 78 4.49 7.65 -1.36
N LEU A 79 4.28 6.54 -0.67
CA LEU A 79 5.27 5.46 -0.60
C LEU A 79 5.46 4.81 -1.97
N ASP A 80 4.37 4.56 -2.70
CA ASP A 80 4.40 3.94 -4.03
C ASP A 80 5.20 4.79 -5.03
N LEU A 81 5.10 6.13 -4.96
CA LEU A 81 5.89 7.03 -5.79
C LEU A 81 7.37 7.04 -5.38
N ILE A 82 7.68 7.11 -4.08
CA ILE A 82 9.06 7.17 -3.58
C ILE A 82 9.79 5.85 -3.85
N LEU A 83 9.22 4.74 -3.38
CA LEU A 83 9.81 3.40 -3.52
C LEU A 83 9.76 2.94 -4.97
N GLY A 84 8.61 3.11 -5.64
CA GLY A 84 8.46 2.69 -7.03
C GLY A 84 9.48 3.35 -7.96
N LYS A 85 9.69 4.67 -7.82
CA LYS A 85 10.72 5.38 -8.60
C LYS A 85 12.12 4.93 -8.21
N TRP A 86 12.43 4.79 -6.91
CA TRP A 86 13.75 4.34 -6.47
C TRP A 86 14.09 2.93 -6.97
N VAL A 87 13.14 1.99 -6.90
CA VAL A 87 13.32 0.62 -7.38
C VAL A 87 13.51 0.60 -8.89
N GLU A 88 12.71 1.36 -9.65
CA GLU A 88 12.83 1.43 -11.10
C GLU A 88 14.23 1.90 -11.56
N ASP A 89 14.80 2.88 -10.87
CA ASP A 89 16.13 3.44 -11.16
C ASP A 89 17.26 2.45 -10.80
N ASN A 90 17.13 1.70 -9.70
CA ASN A 90 18.24 0.93 -9.10
C ASN A 90 18.17 -0.59 -9.37
N ILE A 91 17.01 -1.16 -9.70
CA ILE A 91 16.84 -2.62 -9.78
C ILE A 91 17.72 -3.31 -10.82
N ARG A 92 18.13 -2.59 -11.86
CA ARG A 92 18.98 -3.13 -12.93
C ARG A 92 20.44 -3.26 -12.54
N SER A 93 20.92 -2.46 -11.58
CA SER A 93 22.32 -2.38 -11.15
C SER A 93 22.59 -3.06 -9.81
N MET A 94 21.57 -3.60 -9.13
CA MET A 94 21.73 -4.24 -7.83
C MET A 94 22.21 -5.69 -7.91
N ASP A 95 23.06 -6.06 -6.94
CA ASP A 95 23.49 -7.43 -6.67
C ASP A 95 22.45 -8.21 -5.85
N GLU A 96 22.66 -9.52 -5.69
CA GLU A 96 21.78 -10.42 -4.90
C GLU A 96 21.57 -9.93 -3.46
N SER A 97 22.63 -9.42 -2.82
CA SER A 97 22.56 -8.88 -1.46
C SER A 97 21.69 -7.61 -1.39
N GLY A 98 21.76 -6.76 -2.42
CA GLY A 98 20.92 -5.58 -2.57
C GLY A 98 19.46 -5.96 -2.78
N ILE A 99 19.19 -7.00 -3.60
CA ILE A 99 17.85 -7.53 -3.82
C ILE A 99 17.26 -8.10 -2.51
N ARG A 100 18.02 -8.86 -1.73
CA ARG A 100 17.58 -9.34 -0.40
C ARG A 100 17.26 -8.19 0.54
N SER A 101 18.11 -7.16 0.53
CA SER A 101 17.91 -5.96 1.33
C SER A 101 16.65 -5.19 0.91
N LEU A 102 16.36 -5.11 -0.39
CA LEU A 102 15.14 -4.51 -0.91
C LEU A 102 13.91 -5.29 -0.50
N VAL A 103 13.93 -6.62 -0.62
CA VAL A 103 12.82 -7.49 -0.17
C VAL A 103 12.52 -7.22 1.29
N HIS A 104 13.55 -7.20 2.14
CA HIS A 104 13.38 -6.93 3.57
C HIS A 104 12.69 -5.58 3.82
N VAL A 105 13.04 -4.52 3.06
CA VAL A 105 12.34 -3.23 3.15
C VAL A 105 10.89 -3.33 2.65
N LEU A 106 10.66 -4.07 1.57
CA LEU A 106 9.33 -4.31 0.98
C LEU A 106 8.43 -5.25 1.80
N ASP A 107 8.93 -5.84 2.88
CA ASP A 107 8.13 -6.63 3.83
C ASP A 107 7.74 -5.84 5.09
N LEU A 108 8.28 -4.63 5.27
CA LEU A 108 7.93 -3.75 6.39
C LEU A 108 6.52 -3.16 6.23
N GLU A 109 5.84 -3.00 7.36
CA GLU A 109 4.55 -2.32 7.52
C GLU A 109 4.58 -0.89 6.95
N ASN A 110 3.54 -0.50 6.19
CA ASN A 110 3.49 0.83 5.56
C ASN A 110 3.53 2.01 6.54
N PRO A 111 2.76 2.00 7.66
CA PRO A 111 2.73 3.15 8.57
C PRO A 111 4.10 3.41 9.20
N ASP A 112 4.76 2.33 9.64
CA ASP A 112 6.07 2.42 10.28
C ASP A 112 7.16 2.84 9.28
N LEU A 113 7.15 2.24 8.08
CA LEU A 113 8.06 2.63 7.01
C LEU A 113 7.95 4.12 6.66
N TRP A 114 6.73 4.65 6.59
CA TRP A 114 6.50 6.07 6.33
C TRP A 114 7.06 6.96 7.44
N LYS A 115 6.80 6.63 8.70
CA LYS A 115 7.32 7.37 9.86
C LYS A 115 8.86 7.40 9.88
N TRP A 116 9.50 6.29 9.56
CA TRP A 116 10.96 6.22 9.55
C TRP A 116 11.59 6.98 8.37
N LEU A 117 10.95 6.94 7.19
CA LEU A 117 11.43 7.67 6.01
C LEU A 117 11.28 9.19 6.17
N THR A 118 10.20 9.63 6.82
CA THR A 118 9.94 11.05 7.08
C THR A 118 10.65 11.59 8.33
N GLY A 119 11.32 10.73 9.11
CA GLY A 119 12.06 11.12 10.31
C GLY A 119 11.20 11.39 11.55
N GLN A 120 9.92 10.97 11.53
CA GLN A 120 9.01 11.10 12.67
C GLN A 120 9.42 10.18 13.83
N GLU A 121 9.82 8.95 13.51
CA GLU A 121 10.31 7.97 14.48
C GLU A 121 11.67 7.42 14.05
N GLN A 122 12.46 6.97 15.02
CA GLN A 122 13.73 6.31 14.73
C GLN A 122 13.46 4.86 14.29
N PRO A 123 14.04 4.41 13.16
CA PRO A 123 13.91 3.03 12.73
C PRO A 123 14.65 2.10 13.71
N PRO A 124 14.16 0.85 13.87
CA PRO A 124 14.87 -0.15 14.63
C PRO A 124 16.22 -0.47 13.97
N GLU A 125 17.20 -0.88 14.77
CA GLU A 125 18.57 -1.17 14.35
C GLU A 125 18.70 -2.07 13.08
N PRO A 126 17.94 -3.17 12.92
CA PRO A 126 18.02 -3.99 11.70
C PRO A 126 17.59 -3.24 10.42
N VAL A 127 16.62 -2.33 10.52
CA VAL A 127 16.15 -1.53 9.38
C VAL A 127 17.13 -0.39 9.11
N LYS A 128 17.68 0.21 10.17
CA LYS A 128 18.67 1.29 10.07
C LYS A 128 19.98 0.83 9.42
N ALA A 129 20.39 -0.42 9.63
CA ALA A 129 21.57 -1.01 9.02
C ALA A 129 21.37 -1.42 7.54
N ASN A 130 20.12 -1.45 7.04
CA ASN A 130 19.84 -1.90 5.69
C ASN A 130 20.26 -0.83 4.65
N PRO A 131 21.11 -1.19 3.65
CA PRO A 131 21.64 -0.24 2.68
C PRO A 131 20.55 0.36 1.78
N VAL A 132 19.52 -0.42 1.43
CA VAL A 132 18.41 0.04 0.59
C VAL A 132 17.57 1.07 1.34
N PHE A 133 17.27 0.81 2.61
CA PHE A 133 16.54 1.75 3.45
C PHE A 133 17.29 3.09 3.57
N LEU A 134 18.60 3.05 3.82
CA LEU A 134 19.42 4.26 3.90
C LEU A 134 19.42 5.05 2.60
N ALA A 135 19.56 4.39 1.45
CA ALA A 135 19.55 5.03 0.14
C ALA A 135 18.20 5.67 -0.20
N VAL A 136 17.08 5.02 0.15
CA VAL A 136 15.74 5.61 -0.01
C VAL A 136 15.57 6.81 0.91
N ARG A 137 15.97 6.70 2.18
CA ARG A 137 15.88 7.80 3.15
C ARG A 137 16.70 9.01 2.71
N GLU A 138 17.90 8.80 2.18
CA GLU A 138 18.73 9.87 1.62
C GLU A 138 18.04 10.55 0.42
N LYS A 139 17.44 9.77 -0.50
CA LYS A 139 16.65 10.34 -1.61
C LYS A 139 15.49 11.21 -1.12
N VAL A 140 14.81 10.79 -0.06
CA VAL A 140 13.72 11.57 0.56
C VAL A 140 14.27 12.85 1.19
N ALA A 141 15.36 12.77 1.97
CA ALA A 141 16.00 13.95 2.58
C ALA A 141 16.41 14.98 1.52
N ASN A 142 17.08 14.53 0.46
CA ASN A 142 17.46 15.39 -0.68
C ASN A 142 16.23 16.01 -1.36
N ASN A 143 15.13 15.27 -1.47
CA ASN A 143 13.90 15.82 -2.05
C ASN A 143 13.30 16.92 -1.16
N LEU A 144 13.29 16.72 0.15
CA LEU A 144 12.83 17.72 1.12
C LEU A 144 13.72 18.97 1.11
N ASP A 145 15.03 18.82 0.95
CA ASP A 145 15.95 19.95 0.86
C ASP A 145 15.77 20.79 -0.40
N ASN A 146 15.40 20.16 -1.51
CA ASN A 146 15.20 20.86 -2.79
C ASN A 146 13.80 21.48 -2.93
N HIS A 147 12.77 20.88 -2.32
CA HIS A 147 11.37 21.23 -2.60
C HIS A 147 10.55 21.68 -1.39
N ALA A 148 11.06 21.56 -0.16
CA ALA A 148 10.34 21.94 1.05
C ALA A 148 11.11 22.96 1.91
N ALA A 149 10.42 24.02 2.32
CA ALA A 149 10.92 24.96 3.30
C ALA A 149 11.17 24.26 4.65
N PRO A 150 12.19 24.66 5.43
CA PRO A 150 12.49 24.01 6.71
C PRO A 150 11.35 24.13 7.73
N GLU A 151 10.58 25.21 7.68
CA GLU A 151 9.47 25.50 8.60
C GLU A 151 8.27 24.56 8.43
N THR A 152 8.09 23.98 7.24
CA THR A 152 6.97 23.07 6.93
C THR A 152 7.30 21.61 7.19
N ARG A 153 8.53 21.31 7.64
CA ARG A 153 8.98 19.94 7.90
C ARG A 153 8.41 19.44 9.23
N ALA A 154 8.17 18.13 9.29
CA ALA A 154 7.81 17.48 10.54
C ALA A 154 8.96 17.60 11.55
N THR A 155 8.65 17.98 12.78
CA THR A 155 9.63 17.93 13.88
C THR A 155 9.96 16.47 14.19
N PRO A 156 11.25 16.11 14.31
CA PRO A 156 11.64 14.75 14.63
C PRO A 156 11.06 14.35 15.99
N GLY A 157 10.44 13.16 16.07
CA GLY A 157 9.81 12.67 17.29
C GLY A 157 8.40 13.18 17.56
N GLN A 158 7.77 13.92 16.63
CA GLN A 158 6.37 14.35 16.74
C GLN A 158 5.50 13.66 15.68
N SER A 159 4.29 13.25 16.07
CA SER A 159 3.32 12.65 15.15
C SER A 159 2.73 13.70 14.22
N TRP A 160 2.39 13.28 12.99
CA TRP A 160 1.90 14.18 11.94
C TRP A 160 0.54 14.83 12.26
N VAL A 161 -0.25 14.19 13.12
CA VAL A 161 -1.62 14.62 13.38
C VAL A 161 -1.68 15.59 14.55
N ARG A 162 -1.50 16.88 14.24
CA ARG A 162 -1.82 17.99 15.14
C ARG A 162 -3.31 17.90 15.53
N GLY A 163 -3.62 17.60 16.79
CA GLY A 163 -5.00 17.46 17.28
C GLY A 163 -5.50 16.02 17.53
N TRP A 164 -4.93 14.98 16.91
CA TRP A 164 -5.40 13.61 17.07
C TRP A 164 -4.72 12.86 18.20
N ASP A 165 -3.55 13.29 18.69
CA ASP A 165 -3.01 12.78 19.97
C ASP A 165 -3.23 13.78 21.12
N ASP A 166 -3.79 14.95 20.82
CA ASP A 166 -3.99 16.04 21.78
C ASP A 166 -5.12 15.77 22.78
N PHE A 167 -5.96 14.76 22.56
CA PHE A 167 -6.98 14.34 23.54
C PHE A 167 -6.39 13.77 24.84
N LYS A 168 -5.08 13.48 24.88
CA LYS A 168 -4.38 13.07 26.10
C LYS A 168 -3.73 14.22 26.86
N LYS A 169 -3.84 15.46 26.38
CA LYS A 169 -3.20 16.62 27.01
C LYS A 169 -4.14 17.26 28.04
N GLY A 170 -3.95 16.91 29.30
CA GLY A 170 -4.66 17.50 30.43
C GLY A 170 -4.23 18.95 30.72
N LYS A 171 -5.17 19.72 31.30
CA LYS A 171 -5.16 21.05 31.97
C LYS A 171 -4.34 22.23 31.42
N ASP A 172 -3.28 22.01 30.65
CA ASP A 172 -2.35 23.04 30.14
C ASP A 172 -2.29 23.09 28.60
N SER A 173 -3.37 22.71 27.92
CA SER A 173 -3.46 22.79 26.46
C SER A 173 -3.53 24.26 26.00
N PRO A 174 -2.79 24.66 24.95
CA PRO A 174 -2.88 26.02 24.43
C PRO A 174 -4.31 26.32 23.96
N ILE A 175 -4.82 27.52 24.29
CA ILE A 175 -6.11 28.03 23.82
C ILE A 175 -6.12 27.94 22.29
N ALA A 176 -7.05 27.13 21.75
CA ALA A 176 -7.27 27.04 20.32
C ALA A 176 -7.64 28.45 19.80
N GLY A 177 -6.72 29.04 19.03
CA GLY A 177 -6.87 30.37 18.46
C GLY A 177 -7.76 30.37 17.22
N ASN A 178 -8.76 31.26 17.29
CA ASN A 178 -9.43 32.07 16.27
C ASN A 178 -9.93 31.36 14.99
N GLN A 179 -11.23 31.03 15.01
CA GLN A 179 -12.08 31.09 13.82
C GLN A 179 -12.41 32.54 13.46
#